data_AF-A0A970FGL8-F1
#
_entry.id   AF-A0A970FGL8-F1
#
_cell.length_a   1.000
_cell.length_b   1.000
_cell.length_c   1.000
_cell.angle_alpha   90.00
_cell.angle_beta   90.00
_cell.angle_gamma   90.00
#
_symmetry.space_group_name_H-M   'P 1'
#
loop_
_entity.id
_entity.type
_entity.pdbx_description
1 polymer ?
#
loop_
_entity_poly.entity_id
_entity_poly.type
_entity_poly.pdbx_seq_one_letter_code
_entity_poly.pdbx_strand_id
1 'polypeptide(L)'
;MEERGFLVLIGVVFSFIIDSISIPMVVLLILIILDYILGIAAAIKNEKKFDLSKAIWGAVKKIGYAIVILFAILVDLLLIQGINEVGWEVPFRAMFSVAATVYLCGIEFFSGCRHLITLGVPVPKFLMKFAEFLTEKADKVMDGEQK
;
A
#
# COMPACT_ATOMS: atom_id res chain seq x y z
N MET A 1 -0.09 -20.46 33.00
CA MET A 1 0.61 -21.05 31.83
C MET A 1 0.07 -20.47 30.53
N GLU A 2 -1.25 -20.32 30.36
CA GLU A 2 -1.89 -19.72 29.17
C GLU A 2 -1.48 -18.27 28.87
N GLU A 3 -1.47 -17.36 29.86
CA GLU A 3 -1.12 -15.94 29.62
C GLU A 3 0.29 -15.77 29.04
N ARG A 4 1.22 -16.65 29.41
CA ARG A 4 2.60 -16.61 28.92
C ARG A 4 2.70 -17.08 27.47
N GLY A 5 1.88 -18.05 27.05
CA GLY A 5 1.86 -18.53 25.67
C GLY A 5 1.30 -17.50 24.69
N PHE A 6 0.23 -16.79 25.08
CA PHE A 6 -0.37 -15.72 24.27
C PHE A 6 0.59 -14.55 24.05
N LEU A 7 1.30 -14.12 25.10
CA LEU A 7 2.30 -13.05 25.00
C LEU A 7 3.46 -13.43 24.08
N VAL A 8 3.90 -14.69 24.11
CA VAL A 8 4.94 -15.20 23.19
C VAL A 8 4.46 -15.16 21.74
N LEU A 9 3.23 -15.59 21.47
CA LEU A 9 2.64 -15.53 20.13
C LEU A 9 2.59 -14.11 19.58
N ILE A 10 2.14 -13.14 20.39
CA ILE A 10 2.16 -11.72 20.00
C ILE A 10 3.59 -11.26 19.72
N GLY A 11 4.55 -11.62 20.57
CA GLY A 11 5.96 -11.29 20.39
C GLY A 11 6.52 -11.80 19.07
N VAL A 12 6.18 -13.03 18.68
CA VAL A 12 6.61 -13.64 17.40
C VAL A 12 6.03 -12.85 16.22
N VAL A 13 4.73 -12.57 16.23
CA VAL A 13 4.07 -11.80 15.16
C VAL A 13 4.69 -10.41 15.04
N PHE A 14 4.91 -9.73 16.17
CA PHE A 14 5.45 -8.37 16.18
C PHE A 14 6.90 -8.33 15.69
N SER A 15 7.74 -9.29 16.14
CA SER A 15 9.11 -9.43 15.65
C SER A 15 9.15 -9.71 14.15
N PHE A 16 8.25 -10.54 13.64
CA PHE A 16 8.19 -10.87 12.22
C PHE A 16 7.75 -9.67 11.37
N ILE A 17 6.82 -8.84 11.85
CA ILE A 17 6.43 -7.59 11.17
C ILE A 17 7.62 -6.65 11.05
N ILE A 18 8.42 -6.50 12.10
CA ILE A 18 9.61 -5.64 12.08
C ILE A 18 10.66 -6.17 11.10
N ASP A 19 10.90 -7.48 11.09
CA ASP A 19 11.86 -8.13 10.18
C ASP A 19 11.40 -8.08 8.71
N SER A 20 10.09 -8.03 8.48
CA SER A 20 9.49 -7.96 7.14
C SER A 20 9.58 -6.56 6.49
N ILE A 21 10.13 -5.55 7.18
CA ILE A 21 10.30 -4.21 6.62
C ILE A 21 11.31 -4.27 5.46
N SER A 22 10.80 -4.07 4.25
CA SER A 22 11.57 -4.17 3.01
C SER A 22 11.77 -2.81 2.35
N ILE A 23 12.77 -2.71 1.46
CA ILE A 23 13.05 -1.49 0.68
C ILE A 23 11.78 -0.95 -0.03
N PRO A 24 10.95 -1.80 -0.69
CA PRO A 24 9.69 -1.33 -1.27
C PRO A 24 8.75 -0.63 -0.28
N MET A 25 8.70 -1.06 0.98
CA MET A 25 7.82 -0.45 1.99
C MET A 25 8.29 0.94 2.38
N VAL A 26 9.61 1.14 2.46
CA VAL A 26 10.21 2.46 2.67
C VAL A 26 9.92 3.38 1.47
N VAL A 27 10.05 2.86 0.25
CA VAL A 27 9.70 3.61 -0.96
C VAL A 27 8.21 3.98 -0.98
N LEU A 28 7.33 3.06 -0.61
CA LEU A 28 5.89 3.34 -0.50
C LEU A 28 5.61 4.48 0.47
N LEU A 29 6.24 4.47 1.65
CA LEU A 29 6.07 5.53 2.65
C LEU A 29 6.48 6.89 2.08
N ILE A 30 7.61 6.95 1.36
CA ILE A 30 8.06 8.18 0.69
C ILE A 30 7.05 8.62 -0.37
N LEU A 31 6.54 7.70 -1.19
CA LEU A 31 5.54 8.00 -2.21
C LEU A 31 4.25 8.57 -1.60
N ILE A 32 3.76 7.98 -0.51
CA ILE A 32 2.57 8.46 0.21
C ILE A 32 2.76 9.91 0.70
N ILE A 33 3.92 10.20 1.30
CA ILE A 33 4.24 11.54 1.81
C ILE A 33 4.34 12.55 0.66
N LEU A 34 5.07 12.21 -0.41
CA LEU A 34 5.20 13.07 -1.57
C LEU A 34 3.84 13.33 -2.23
N ASP A 35 3.02 12.29 -2.37
CA ASP A 35 1.70 12.42 -2.97
C ASP A 35 0.77 13.30 -2.13
N TYR A 36 0.86 13.23 -0.80
CA TYR A 36 0.12 14.12 0.09
C TYR A 36 0.52 15.59 -0.10
N ILE A 37 1.83 15.88 -0.16
CA ILE A 37 2.34 17.24 -0.40
C ILE A 37 1.89 17.75 -1.77
N LEU A 38 2.02 16.93 -2.82
CA LEU A 38 1.59 17.27 -4.18
C LEU A 38 0.09 17.48 -4.27
N GLY A 39 -0.71 16.68 -3.54
CA GLY A 39 -2.16 16.82 -3.45
C GLY A 39 -2.59 18.15 -2.82
N ILE A 40 -1.92 18.59 -1.75
CA ILE A 40 -2.16 19.90 -1.14
C ILE A 40 -1.80 21.02 -2.14
N ALA A 41 -0.64 20.95 -2.77
CA ALA A 41 -0.21 21.95 -3.75
C ALA A 41 -1.18 22.04 -4.94
N ALA A 42 -1.64 20.90 -5.45
CA ALA A 42 -2.63 20.81 -6.53
C ALA A 42 -4.00 21.38 -6.12
N ALA A 43 -4.42 21.18 -4.88
CA ALA A 43 -5.67 21.74 -4.34
C ALA A 43 -5.60 23.27 -4.21
N ILE A 44 -4.47 23.81 -3.73
CA ILE A 44 -4.25 25.26 -3.64
C ILE A 44 -4.32 25.91 -5.02
N LYS A 45 -3.65 25.32 -6.03
CA LYS A 45 -3.61 25.87 -7.39
C LYS A 45 -4.99 25.92 -8.07
N ASN A 46 -5.89 25.00 -7.75
CA ASN A 46 -7.18 24.91 -8.42
C ASN A 46 -8.25 25.85 -7.86
N GLU A 47 -7.99 26.57 -6.76
CA GLU A 47 -8.96 27.44 -6.05
C GLU A 47 -10.34 26.80 -5.80
N LYS A 48 -10.45 25.47 -5.93
CA LYS A 48 -11.68 24.74 -5.68
C LYS A 48 -11.90 24.72 -4.17
N LYS A 49 -13.12 25.07 -3.74
CA LYS A 49 -13.58 24.82 -2.37
C LYS A 49 -13.15 23.42 -1.96
N PHE A 50 -12.23 23.37 -1.00
CA PHE A 50 -11.62 22.15 -0.51
C PHE A 50 -12.75 21.25 -0.04
N ASP A 51 -13.09 20.22 -0.83
CA ASP A 51 -14.16 19.31 -0.49
C ASP A 51 -13.59 18.34 0.54
N LEU A 52 -13.58 18.78 1.81
CA LEU A 52 -12.89 18.15 2.92
C LEU A 52 -13.29 16.67 3.06
N SER A 53 -14.52 16.33 2.71
CA SER A 53 -15.03 14.95 2.67
C SER A 53 -14.27 14.08 1.66
N LYS A 54 -13.95 14.60 0.47
CA LYS A 54 -13.14 13.88 -0.54
C LYS A 54 -11.67 13.76 -0.12
N ALA A 55 -11.12 14.81 0.51
CA ALA A 55 -9.75 14.79 1.02
C ALA A 55 -9.57 13.77 2.16
N ILE A 56 -10.53 13.69 3.07
CA ILE A 56 -10.53 12.72 4.19
C ILE A 56 -10.65 11.29 3.65
N TRP A 57 -11.55 11.02 2.70
CA TRP A 57 -11.64 9.69 2.09
C TRP A 57 -10.32 9.34 1.37
N GLY A 58 -9.70 10.27 0.64
CA GLY A 58 -8.37 10.06 0.06
C GLY A 58 -7.32 9.59 1.09
N ALA A 59 -7.29 10.20 2.27
CA ALA A 59 -6.39 9.80 3.35
C ALA A 59 -6.76 8.44 3.98
N VAL A 60 -8.05 8.14 4.16
CA VAL A 60 -8.52 6.85 4.69
C VAL A 60 -8.10 5.68 3.80
N LYS A 61 -8.13 5.85 2.47
CA LYS A 61 -7.62 4.80 1.54
C LYS A 61 -6.16 4.45 1.80
N LYS A 62 -5.34 5.46 2.12
CA LYS A 62 -3.90 5.27 2.36
C LYS A 62 -3.60 4.57 3.69
N ILE A 63 -4.47 4.72 4.70
CA ILE A 63 -4.41 3.91 5.93
C ILE A 63 -4.69 2.43 5.61
N GLY A 64 -5.58 2.16 4.65
CA GLY A 64 -5.85 0.80 4.17
C GLY A 64 -4.63 0.07 3.60
N TYR A 65 -3.63 0.79 3.10
CA TYR A 65 -2.39 0.18 2.59
C TYR A 65 -1.60 -0.54 3.66
N ALA A 66 -1.55 0.02 4.88
CA ALA A 66 -0.90 -0.64 6.01
C ALA A 66 -1.61 -1.95 6.37
N ILE A 67 -2.94 -2.00 6.25
CA ILE A 67 -3.75 -3.20 6.51
C ILE A 67 -3.49 -4.27 5.43
N VAL A 68 -3.45 -3.87 4.15
CA VAL A 68 -3.14 -4.79 3.04
C VAL A 68 -1.75 -5.40 3.21
N ILE A 69 -0.75 -4.57 3.55
CA ILE A 69 0.61 -5.03 3.80
C ILE A 69 0.65 -5.95 5.02
N LEU A 70 -0.06 -5.62 6.09
CA LEU A 70 -0.15 -6.47 7.28
C LEU A 70 -0.72 -7.85 6.95
N PHE A 71 -1.81 -7.94 6.19
CA PHE A 71 -2.35 -9.23 5.75
C PHE A 71 -1.35 -10.02 4.90
N ALA A 72 -0.62 -9.35 4.01
CA ALA A 72 0.40 -9.99 3.22
C ALA A 72 1.58 -10.51 4.08
N ILE A 73 2.00 -9.76 5.10
CA ILE A 73 2.99 -10.21 6.10
C ILE A 73 2.48 -11.42 6.88
N LEU A 74 1.21 -11.43 7.28
CA LEU A 74 0.63 -12.59 7.98
C LEU A 74 0.59 -13.84 7.10
N VAL A 75 0.33 -13.69 5.80
CA VAL A 75 0.44 -14.80 4.84
C VAL A 75 1.88 -15.29 4.74
N ASP A 76 2.86 -14.38 4.62
CA ASP A 76 4.28 -14.74 4.61
C ASP A 76 4.67 -15.48 5.91
N LEU A 77 4.14 -15.08 7.07
CA LEU A 77 4.35 -15.74 8.36
C LEU A 77 3.79 -17.18 8.36
N LEU A 78 2.56 -17.38 7.87
CA LEU A 78 1.97 -18.72 7.79
C LEU A 78 2.76 -19.64 6.86
N LEU A 79 3.27 -19.10 5.75
CA LEU A 79 4.07 -19.86 4.79
C LEU A 79 5.41 -20.31 5.38
N ILE A 80 6.15 -19.41 6.05
CA ILE A 80 7.43 -19.80 6.66
C ILE A 80 7.23 -20.84 7.77
N GLN A 81 6.17 -20.71 8.59
CA GLN A 81 5.85 -21.70 9.62
C GLN A 81 5.53 -23.06 8.97
N GLY A 82 4.71 -23.10 7.92
CA GLY A 82 4.39 -24.34 7.21
C GLY A 82 5.61 -25.00 6.55
N ILE A 83 6.51 -24.21 5.96
CA ILE A 83 7.77 -24.71 5.35
C ILE A 83 8.67 -25.33 6.42
N ASN A 84 8.80 -24.68 7.58
CA ASN A 84 9.61 -25.17 8.70
C ASN A 84 9.07 -26.49 9.27
N GLU A 85 7.74 -26.64 9.39
CA GLU A 85 7.10 -27.87 9.86
C GLU A 85 7.34 -29.05 8.91
N VAL A 86 7.45 -28.80 7.60
CA VAL A 86 7.76 -29.82 6.59
C VAL A 86 9.26 -30.17 6.56
N GLY A 87 10.09 -29.47 7.34
CA GLY A 87 11.54 -29.71 7.43
C GLY A 87 12.31 -29.27 6.19
N TRP A 88 11.74 -28.36 5.39
CA TRP A 88 12.42 -27.82 4.22
C TRP A 88 13.16 -26.53 4.58
N GLU A 89 14.50 -26.54 4.46
CA GLU A 89 15.32 -25.33 4.61
C GLU A 89 15.31 -24.49 3.32
N VAL A 90 14.22 -23.76 3.06
CA VAL A 90 14.20 -22.74 2.00
C VAL A 90 14.69 -21.43 2.62
N PRO A 91 15.63 -20.70 2.00
CA PRO A 91 15.82 -19.30 2.33
C PRO A 91 14.60 -18.49 1.84
N PHE A 92 13.48 -18.60 2.54
CA PHE A 92 12.26 -17.89 2.21
C PHE A 92 12.41 -16.42 2.60
N ARG A 93 12.17 -15.54 1.62
CA ARG A 93 12.06 -14.08 1.83
C ARG A 93 10.61 -13.71 1.65
N ALA A 94 10.08 -12.81 2.47
CA ALA A 94 8.69 -12.37 2.44
C ALA A 94 8.27 -11.94 1.01
N MET A 95 7.47 -12.77 0.32
CA MET A 95 7.16 -12.60 -1.10
C MET A 95 5.85 -11.83 -1.29
N PHE A 96 4.83 -12.16 -0.49
CA PHE A 96 3.50 -11.59 -0.63
C PHE A 96 3.50 -10.13 -0.16
N SER A 97 4.13 -9.85 0.97
CA SER A 97 4.28 -8.48 1.49
C SER A 97 5.04 -7.58 0.53
N VAL A 98 6.12 -8.07 -0.09
CA VAL A 98 6.86 -7.33 -1.13
C VAL A 98 6.00 -7.10 -2.37
N ALA A 99 5.33 -8.13 -2.89
CA ALA A 99 4.50 -8.02 -4.08
C ALA A 99 3.33 -7.04 -3.87
N ALA A 100 2.63 -7.14 -2.74
CA ALA A 100 1.55 -6.23 -2.37
C ALA A 100 2.07 -4.79 -2.25
N THR A 101 3.23 -4.60 -1.64
CA THR A 101 3.85 -3.27 -1.50
C THR A 101 4.22 -2.66 -2.85
N VAL A 102 4.80 -3.45 -3.76
CA VAL A 102 5.16 -2.98 -5.12
C VAL A 102 3.92 -2.56 -5.90
N TYR A 103 2.83 -3.33 -5.79
CA TYR A 103 1.55 -2.97 -6.38
C TYR A 103 1.05 -1.61 -5.86
N LEU A 104 1.10 -1.41 -4.54
CA LEU A 104 0.71 -0.15 -3.90
C LEU A 104 1.60 1.02 -4.30
N CYS A 105 2.92 0.81 -4.43
CA CYS A 105 3.84 1.82 -4.96
C CYS A 105 3.43 2.29 -6.35
N GLY A 106 3.00 1.36 -7.21
CA GLY A 106 2.49 1.70 -8.54
C GLY A 106 1.28 2.63 -8.45
N ILE A 107 0.28 2.29 -7.62
CA ILE A 107 -0.92 3.10 -7.44
C ILE A 107 -0.58 4.51 -6.92
N GLU A 108 0.29 4.63 -5.92
CA GLU A 108 0.72 5.93 -5.37
C GLU A 108 1.53 6.76 -6.37
N PHE A 109 2.40 6.11 -7.15
CA PHE A 109 3.15 6.77 -8.22
C PHE A 109 2.21 7.43 -9.24
N PHE A 110 1.14 6.74 -9.64
CA PHE A 110 0.15 7.30 -10.56
C PHE A 110 -0.71 8.40 -9.94
N SER A 111 -1.01 8.32 -8.65
CA SER A 111 -1.63 9.43 -7.90
C SER A 111 -0.77 10.70 -7.98
N GLY A 112 0.54 10.56 -7.72
CA GLY A 112 1.50 11.66 -7.78
C GLY A 112 1.60 12.28 -9.17
N CYS A 113 1.60 11.44 -10.21
CA CYS A 113 1.57 11.89 -11.61
C CYS A 113 0.35 12.78 -11.91
N ARG A 114 -0.83 12.44 -11.38
CA ARG A 114 -2.06 13.22 -11.58
C ARG A 114 -2.00 14.57 -10.85
N HIS A 115 -1.42 14.61 -9.65
CA HIS A 115 -1.17 15.87 -8.94
C HIS A 115 -0.16 16.76 -9.68
N LEU A 116 0.93 16.19 -10.22
CA LEU A 116 1.93 16.92 -11.00
C LEU A 116 1.34 17.56 -12.27
N ILE A 117 0.45 16.87 -12.98
CA ILE A 117 -0.25 17.44 -14.14
C ILE A 117 -1.11 18.63 -13.74
N THR A 118 -1.81 18.53 -12.61
CA THR A 118 -2.59 19.64 -12.07
C THR A 118 -1.70 20.85 -11.78
N LEU A 119 -0.48 20.60 -11.27
CA LEU A 119 0.54 21.62 -11.06
C LEU A 119 1.16 22.17 -12.36
N GLY A 120 0.87 21.58 -13.52
CA GLY A 120 1.34 22.03 -14.83
C GLY A 120 2.66 21.42 -15.26
N VAL A 121 3.12 20.38 -14.56
CA VAL A 121 4.33 19.62 -14.94
C VAL A 121 3.99 18.70 -16.12
N PRO A 122 4.77 18.73 -17.21
CA PRO A 122 4.50 17.90 -18.38
C PRO A 122 4.82 16.43 -18.10
N VAL A 123 3.81 15.65 -17.70
CA VAL A 123 3.91 14.20 -17.51
C VAL A 123 3.63 13.46 -18.83
N PRO A 124 4.44 12.45 -19.21
CA PRO A 124 4.23 11.66 -20.42
C PRO A 124 2.81 11.05 -20.52
N LYS A 125 2.17 11.20 -21.67
CA LYS A 125 0.77 10.75 -21.91
C LYS A 125 0.56 9.25 -21.69
N PHE A 126 1.58 8.42 -21.93
CA PHE A 126 1.46 6.97 -21.73
C PHE A 126 1.29 6.60 -20.25
N LEU A 127 1.90 7.37 -19.32
CA LEU A 127 1.75 7.15 -17.88
C LEU A 127 0.33 7.43 -17.44
N MET A 128 -0.31 8.45 -18.01
CA MET A 128 -1.70 8.78 -17.69
C MET A 128 -2.70 7.75 -18.21
N LYS A 129 -2.50 7.26 -19.44
CA LYS A 129 -3.33 6.16 -19.95
C LYS A 129 -3.23 4.92 -19.08
N PHE A 130 -2.03 4.62 -18.58
CA PHE A 130 -1.83 3.48 -17.69
C PHE A 130 -2.46 3.70 -16.31
N ALA A 131 -2.35 4.90 -15.76
CA ALA A 131 -3.02 5.29 -14.52
C ALA A 131 -4.54 5.10 -14.62
N GLU A 132 -5.15 5.60 -15.70
CA GLU A 132 -6.59 5.46 -15.95
C GLU A 132 -7.01 3.99 -16.03
N PHE A 133 -6.25 3.15 -16.74
CA PHE A 133 -6.51 1.72 -16.83
C PHE A 133 -6.46 0.99 -15.47
N LEU A 134 -5.48 1.32 -14.63
CA LEU A 134 -5.37 0.73 -13.30
C LEU A 134 -6.50 1.18 -12.38
N THR A 135 -6.83 2.47 -12.38
CA THR A 135 -7.95 2.99 -11.58
C THR A 135 -9.28 2.40 -12.04
N GLU A 136 -9.54 2.31 -13.35
CA GLU A 136 -10.76 1.69 -13.89
C GLU A 136 -10.91 0.24 -13.45
N LYS A 137 -9.81 -0.54 -13.46
CA LYS A 137 -9.85 -1.92 -12.97
C LYS A 137 -10.08 -2.01 -11.47
N ALA A 138 -9.46 -1.15 -10.69
CA ALA A 138 -9.67 -1.10 -9.24
C ALA A 138 -11.13 -0.73 -8.91
N ASP A 139 -11.68 0.31 -9.55
CA ASP A 139 -13.05 0.78 -9.33
C ASP A 139 -14.07 -0.29 -9.76
N LYS A 140 -13.85 -1.01 -10.87
CA LYS A 140 -14.71 -2.14 -11.27
C LYS A 140 -14.74 -3.28 -10.25
N VAL A 141 -13.63 -3.53 -9.56
CA VAL A 141 -13.59 -4.53 -8.48
C VAL A 141 -14.34 -4.02 -7.25
N MET A 142 -14.27 -2.72 -6.96
CA MET A 142 -14.98 -2.10 -5.83
C MET A 142 -16.50 -1.95 -6.06
N ASP A 143 -16.94 -1.65 -7.28
CA ASP A 143 -18.37 -1.56 -7.66
C ASP A 143 -18.99 -2.93 -8.00
N GLY A 144 -18.16 -3.96 -8.20
CA GLY A 144 -18.59 -5.33 -8.51
C GLY A 144 -19.26 -6.09 -7.36
N GLU A 145 -19.26 -5.55 -6.13
CA GLU A 145 -19.90 -6.15 -4.94
C GLU A 145 -21.34 -5.67 -4.69
N GLN A 146 -21.97 -4.93 -5.62
CA GLN A 146 -23.39 -4.54 -5.53
C GLN A 146 -24.32 -5.27 -6.52
N LYS A 147 -24.07 -6.56 -6.80
CA LYS A 147 -25.05 -7.41 -7.47
C LYS A 147 -25.29 -8.72 -6.75
#